data_AF-A0A2N7XT18-F1
#
_entry.id   AF-A0A2N7XT18-F1
#
_cell.length_a   1.000
_cell.length_b   1.000
_cell.length_c   1.000
_cell.angle_alpha   90.00
_cell.angle_beta   90.00
_cell.angle_gamma   90.00
#
_symmetry.space_group_name_H-M   'P 1'
#
loop_
_entity.id
_entity.type
_entity.pdbx_description
1 polymer ?
#
loop_
_entity_poly.entity_id
_entity_poly.type
_entity_poly.pdbx_seq_one_letter_code
_entity_poly.pdbx_strand_id
1 'polypeptide(L)'
;GLKPQSFVLFVSTVEPRKNHLAAINAWSTLLREFGPHMPKLICVGGKGWMNDDVFGLVSANEELARHVTFLHGLSDVELGACYD
;
A
#
# COMPACT_ATOMS: atom_id res chain seq x y z
N GLY A 1 0.85 16.45 0.63
CA GLY A 1 -0.06 15.78 1.59
C GLY A 1 -1.00 14.88 0.84
N LEU A 2 -1.35 13.73 1.41
CA LEU A 2 -2.45 12.90 0.92
C LEU A 2 -3.74 13.73 1.02
N LYS A 3 -4.49 13.86 -0.08
CA LYS A 3 -5.83 14.46 -0.04
C LYS A 3 -6.79 13.46 0.61
N PRO A 4 -7.92 13.89 1.21
CA PRO A 4 -8.97 13.00 1.72
C PRO A 4 -9.67 12.30 0.54
N GLN A 5 -8.98 11.37 -0.08
CA GLN A 5 -9.56 10.24 -0.80
C GLN A 5 -9.62 9.10 0.21
N SER A 6 -10.68 8.28 0.18
CA SER A 6 -10.73 7.09 1.05
C SER A 6 -9.51 6.22 0.77
N PHE A 7 -8.59 6.15 1.73
CA PHE A 7 -7.44 5.28 1.68
C PHE A 7 -7.51 4.28 2.83
N VAL A 8 -6.92 3.12 2.61
CA VAL A 8 -6.69 2.12 3.64
C VAL A 8 -5.22 2.18 4.01
N LEU A 9 -4.94 2.28 5.30
CA LEU A 9 -3.60 2.33 5.85
C LEU A 9 -3.13 0.92 6.25
N PHE A 10 -1.95 0.51 5.79
CA PHE A 10 -1.27 -0.70 6.22
C PHE A 10 0.06 -0.31 6.85
N VAL A 11 0.16 -0.35 8.18
CA VAL A 11 1.38 0.03 8.90
C VAL A 11 2.17 -1.21 9.33
N SER A 12 3.30 -1.50 8.67
CA SER A 12 4.31 -2.47 9.12
C SER A 12 5.56 -2.45 8.23
N THR A 13 6.69 -2.99 8.72
CA THR A 13 7.84 -3.31 7.86
C THR A 13 7.42 -4.25 6.71
N VAL A 14 7.83 -3.95 5.48
CA VAL A 14 7.52 -4.77 4.29
C VAL A 14 8.37 -6.03 4.28
N GLU A 15 7.81 -7.11 4.83
CA GLU A 15 8.43 -8.44 4.93
C GLU A 15 7.36 -9.57 4.94
N PRO A 16 7.73 -10.83 4.64
CA PRO A 16 6.79 -11.94 4.42
C PRO A 16 5.79 -12.15 5.56
N ARG A 17 6.25 -12.13 6.82
CA ARG A 17 5.39 -12.37 8.00
C ARG A 17 4.28 -11.34 8.20
N LYS A 18 4.35 -10.19 7.52
CA LYS A 18 3.32 -9.15 7.56
C LYS A 18 2.26 -9.32 6.49
N ASN A 19 2.48 -10.22 5.53
CA ASN A 19 1.50 -10.60 4.51
C ASN A 19 1.07 -9.46 3.56
N HIS A 20 1.99 -8.55 3.21
CA HIS A 20 1.74 -7.50 2.21
C HIS A 20 1.29 -8.08 0.86
N LEU A 21 1.83 -9.24 0.47
CA LEU A 21 1.48 -9.88 -0.79
C LEU A 21 -0.02 -10.18 -0.88
N ALA A 22 -0.65 -10.63 0.20
CA ALA A 22 -2.10 -10.84 0.22
C ALA A 22 -2.88 -9.53 0.08
N ALA A 23 -2.45 -8.45 0.74
CA ALA A 23 -3.08 -7.14 0.60
C ALA A 23 -2.96 -6.59 -0.82
N ILE A 24 -1.79 -6.69 -1.46
CA ILE A 24 -1.63 -6.26 -2.86
C ILE A 24 -2.49 -7.10 -3.81
N ASN A 25 -2.59 -8.42 -3.58
CA ASN A 25 -3.48 -9.28 -4.37
C ASN A 25 -4.96 -8.93 -4.21
N ALA A 26 -5.39 -8.54 -2.99
CA ALA A 26 -6.73 -8.03 -2.75
C ALA A 26 -6.96 -6.72 -3.53
N TRP A 27 -5.99 -5.80 -3.52
CA TRP A 27 -6.07 -4.56 -4.30
C TRP A 27 -6.11 -4.80 -5.81
N SER A 28 -5.32 -5.75 -6.32
CA SER A 28 -5.40 -6.19 -7.72
C SER A 28 -6.80 -6.71 -8.08
N THR A 29 -7.47 -7.39 -7.15
CA THR A 29 -8.83 -7.90 -7.33
C THR A 29 -9.87 -6.77 -7.31
N LEU A 30 -9.78 -5.85 -6.36
CA LEU A 30 -10.64 -4.66 -6.30
C LEU A 30 -10.51 -3.80 -7.56
N LEU A 31 -9.30 -3.67 -8.10
CA LEU A 31 -9.08 -2.92 -9.34
C LEU A 31 -9.80 -3.56 -10.53
N ARG A 32 -9.81 -4.89 -10.62
CA ARG A 32 -10.56 -5.60 -11.68
C ARG A 32 -12.07 -5.47 -11.54
N GLU A 33 -12.58 -5.38 -10.32
CA GLU A 33 -14.01 -5.36 -10.03
C GLU A 33 -14.61 -3.95 -10.09
N PHE A 34 -13.92 -2.96 -9.51
CA PHE A 34 -14.41 -1.60 -9.32
C PHE A 34 -13.68 -0.55 -10.16
N GLY A 35 -12.62 -0.95 -10.86
CA GLY A 35 -11.80 -0.03 -11.65
C GLY A 35 -11.20 1.09 -10.80
N PRO A 36 -11.05 2.30 -11.35
CA PRO A 36 -10.37 3.41 -10.68
C PRO A 36 -11.13 4.00 -9.48
N HIS A 37 -12.35 3.52 -9.19
CA HIS A 37 -13.16 3.99 -8.06
C HIS A 37 -12.79 3.36 -6.71
N MET A 38 -11.87 2.40 -6.71
CA MET A 38 -11.40 1.72 -5.50
C MET A 38 -10.56 2.64 -4.58
N PRO A 39 -10.52 2.40 -3.26
CA PRO A 39 -9.68 3.15 -2.35
C PRO A 39 -8.19 2.92 -2.62
N LYS A 40 -7.35 3.88 -2.23
CA LYS A 40 -5.90 3.70 -2.25
C LYS A 40 -5.43 2.80 -1.10
N LEU A 41 -4.37 2.03 -1.31
CA LEU A 41 -3.62 1.37 -0.24
C LEU A 41 -2.36 2.15 0.05
N ILE A 42 -2.20 2.59 1.29
CA ILE A 42 -0.99 3.27 1.75
C ILE A 42 -0.26 2.32 2.71
N CYS A 43 0.84 1.73 2.24
CA CYS A 43 1.72 0.90 3.03
C CYS A 43 2.77 1.78 3.71
N VAL A 44 2.74 1.85 5.04
CA VAL A 44 3.71 2.61 5.84
C VAL A 44 4.66 1.68 6.57
N GLY A 45 5.96 1.81 6.29
CA GLY A 45 7.01 1.10 7.02
C GLY A 45 8.29 0.93 6.19
N GLY A 46 9.35 0.45 6.85
CA GLY A 46 10.62 0.19 6.19
C GLY A 46 10.57 -1.00 5.22
N LYS A 47 11.54 -1.08 4.31
CA LYS A 47 11.77 -2.29 3.50
C LYS A 47 12.46 -3.36 4.35
N GLY A 48 11.78 -4.48 4.57
CA GLY A 48 12.36 -5.65 5.23
C GLY A 48 13.11 -6.55 4.24
N TRP A 49 13.17 -7.84 4.57
CA TRP A 49 13.75 -8.90 3.74
C TRP A 49 12.67 -9.54 2.85
N MET A 50 13.07 -10.23 1.77
CA MET A 50 12.19 -11.02 0.89
C MET A 50 10.88 -10.31 0.50
N ASN A 51 10.99 -9.10 -0.05
CA ASN A 51 9.84 -8.29 -0.47
C ASN A 51 9.78 -8.02 -1.98
N ASP A 52 10.69 -8.63 -2.76
CA ASP A 52 10.77 -8.42 -4.20
C ASP A 52 9.44 -8.76 -4.89
N ASP A 53 8.74 -9.81 -4.46
CA ASP A 53 7.43 -10.18 -5.01
C ASP A 53 6.36 -9.11 -4.78
N VAL A 54 6.41 -8.41 -3.63
CA VAL A 54 5.46 -7.34 -3.28
C VAL A 54 5.64 -6.16 -4.22
N PHE A 55 6.88 -5.69 -4.38
CA PHE A 55 7.19 -4.56 -5.25
C PHE A 55 7.04 -4.94 -6.73
N GLY A 56 7.42 -6.17 -7.10
CA GLY A 56 7.27 -6.74 -8.43
C GLY A 56 5.82 -6.73 -8.88
N LEU A 57 4.91 -7.24 -8.05
CA LEU A 57 3.47 -7.28 -8.34
C LEU A 57 2.88 -5.88 -8.60
N VAL A 58 3.28 -4.89 -7.80
CA VAL A 58 2.80 -3.51 -7.98
C VAL A 58 3.40 -2.89 -9.25
N SER A 59 4.71 -3.04 -9.48
CA SER A 59 5.39 -2.46 -10.63
C SER A 59 4.99 -3.06 -11.98
N ALA A 60 4.49 -4.31 -11.98
CA ALA A 60 4.04 -5.00 -13.18
C ALA A 60 2.70 -4.49 -13.73
N ASN A 61 1.96 -3.67 -12.98
CA ASN A 61 0.67 -3.12 -13.39
C ASN A 61 0.61 -1.62 -13.07
N GLU A 62 0.71 -0.79 -14.11
CA GLU A 62 0.74 0.68 -13.97
C GLU A 62 -0.50 1.23 -13.26
N GLU A 63 -1.67 0.65 -13.51
CA GLU A 63 -2.91 1.09 -12.87
C GLU A 63 -2.94 0.70 -11.40
N LEU A 64 -2.49 -0.51 -11.05
CA LEU A 64 -2.32 -0.92 -9.65
C LEU A 64 -1.31 -0.01 -8.92
N ALA A 65 -0.22 0.38 -9.59
CA ALA A 65 0.78 1.29 -9.04
C ALA A 65 0.23 2.70 -8.74
N ARG A 66 -0.84 3.14 -9.43
CA ARG A 66 -1.54 4.39 -9.09
C ARG A 66 -2.36 4.29 -7.80
N HIS A 67 -2.76 3.08 -7.41
CA HIS A 67 -3.59 2.80 -6.25
C HIS A 67 -2.81 2.32 -5.02
N VAL A 68 -1.55 1.89 -5.16
CA VAL A 68 -0.71 1.44 -4.04
C VAL A 68 0.46 2.40 -3.86
N THR A 69 0.62 2.95 -2.64
CA THR A 69 1.74 3.82 -2.27
C THR A 69 2.50 3.23 -1.11
N PHE A 70 3.83 3.24 -1.19
CA PHE A 70 4.72 2.86 -0.08
C PHE A 70 5.35 4.12 0.50
N LEU A 71 5.19 4.34 1.79
CA LEU A 71 5.81 5.43 2.54
C LEU A 71 6.74 4.84 3.61
N HIS A 72 7.87 5.50 3.83
CA HIS A 72 8.86 5.09 4.83
C HIS A 72 9.40 6.30 5.56
N GLY A 73 9.86 6.10 6.81
CA GLY A 73 10.52 7.16 7.59
C GLY A 73 9.58 8.25 8.10
N LEU A 74 8.28 7.97 8.21
CA LEU A 74 7.33 8.86 8.88
C LEU A 74 7.65 8.92 10.37
N SER A 75 7.65 10.14 10.93
CA SER A 75 7.62 10.35 12.36
C SER A 75 6.29 9.89 12.97
N ASP A 76 6.25 9.67 14.28
CA ASP A 76 5.01 9.29 14.98
C ASP A 76 3.89 10.32 14.79
N VAL A 77 4.24 11.60 14.65
CA VAL A 77 3.28 12.68 14.40
C VAL A 77 2.70 12.57 12.99
N GLU A 78 3.55 12.36 11.97
CA GLU A 78 3.07 12.21 10.59
C GLU A 78 2.28 10.92 10.39
N LEU A 79 2.69 9.83 11.07
CA LEU A 79 1.95 8.58 11.11
C LEU A 79 0.60 8.77 11.80
N GLY A 80 0.54 9.49 12.92
CA GLY A 80 -0.69 9.83 13.63
C GLY A 80 -1.68 10.57 12.75
N ALA A 81 -1.19 11.55 11.97
CA ALA A 81 -2.01 12.30 11.02
C ALA A 81 -2.57 11.43 9.86
N CYS A 82 -2.11 10.20 9.66
CA CYS A 82 -2.69 9.26 8.69
C CYS A 82 -3.89 8.47 9.24
N TYR A 83 -4.17 8.57 10.55
CA TYR A 83 -5.30 7.91 11.20
C TYR A 83 -6.52 8.83 11.41
N ASP A 84 -6.32 10.14 11.33
CA ASP A 84 -7.36 11.19 11.52
C ASP A 84 -8.07 11.54 10.20
#